data_AF-A0AA35KPR2-F1
#
_entry.id   AF-A0AA35KPR2-F1
#
_cell.length_a   1.000
_cell.length_b   1.000
_cell.length_c   1.000
_cell.angle_alpha   90.00
_cell.angle_beta   90.00
_cell.angle_gamma   90.00
#
_symmetry.space_group_name_H-M   'P 1'
#
loop_
_entity.id
_entity.type
_entity.pdbx_description
1 polymer ?
#
loop_
_entity_poly.entity_id
_entity_poly.type
_entity_poly.pdbx_seq_one_letter_code
_entity_poly.pdbx_strand_id
1 'polypeptide(L)'
;MKKLQEQGPLIEEIEDLLLSQFGVGASKEVQEAVIKFCMQQSKALKFLQTKQCKDVYFRGIIQEIESCPQCHRRQLKDFLESEMQCLTSYPLLLDNILKHTDGLTWVHQHNQSKEILQSVKNRLRQAENQHQLGTYQNWLDARSLQNSSHLLAVEFQNLDVKDHQLIHEGPLKLCISKLKTMGPSHPASQRPGHVPEAKGAVAAA
;
A
#
# COMPACT_ATOMS: atom_id res chain seq x y z
N MET A 1 -14.61 15.43 24.08
CA MET A 1 -14.39 16.64 23.25
C MET A 1 -15.03 17.90 23.84
N LYS A 2 -16.34 17.96 24.12
CA LYS A 2 -16.97 19.18 24.68
C LYS A 2 -16.39 19.67 26.03
N LYS A 3 -15.98 18.75 26.91
CA LYS A 3 -15.41 19.09 28.23
C LYS A 3 -14.02 19.75 28.20
N LEU A 4 -13.23 19.55 27.14
CA LEU A 4 -11.90 20.17 27.00
C LEU A 4 -11.99 21.61 26.48
N GLN A 5 -13.09 21.98 25.81
CA GLN A 5 -13.31 23.36 25.36
C GLN A 5 -13.69 24.30 26.52
N GLU A 6 -14.07 23.75 27.68
CA GLU A 6 -14.49 24.50 28.87
C GLU A 6 -13.31 24.90 29.78
N GLN A 7 -12.12 24.33 29.60
CA GLN A 7 -10.94 24.55 30.46
C GLN A 7 -10.05 25.74 30.04
N GLY A 8 -10.49 26.56 29.08
CA GLY A 8 -9.70 27.66 28.54
C GLY A 8 -8.71 27.22 27.44
N PRO A 9 -7.89 28.14 26.90
CA PRO A 9 -7.02 27.86 25.76
C PRO A 9 -5.77 27.03 26.10
N LEU A 10 -5.46 26.85 27.39
CA LEU A 10 -4.30 26.09 27.86
C LEU A 10 -4.74 24.66 28.22
N ILE A 11 -4.14 23.68 27.54
CA ILE A 11 -4.35 22.26 27.83
C ILE A 11 -3.15 21.80 28.67
N GLU A 12 -3.38 21.53 29.95
CA GLU A 12 -2.32 21.14 30.89
C GLU A 12 -2.04 19.63 30.85
N GLU A 13 -3.09 18.79 30.72
CA GLU A 13 -2.97 17.33 30.72
C GLU A 13 -3.76 16.69 29.56
N ILE A 14 -3.07 15.85 28.77
CA ILE A 14 -3.61 15.08 27.63
C ILE A 14 -3.61 13.55 27.94
N GLU A 15 -3.21 13.13 29.16
CA GLU A 15 -2.75 11.75 29.44
C GLU A 15 -3.88 10.77 29.37
N ASP A 16 -4.96 11.13 30.03
CA ASP A 16 -6.22 10.40 30.01
C ASP A 16 -6.77 10.24 28.59
N LEU A 17 -6.59 11.27 27.72
CA LEU A 17 -7.05 11.20 26.34
C LEU A 17 -6.24 10.19 25.53
N LEU A 18 -4.91 10.20 25.68
CA LEU A 18 -4.05 9.25 24.99
C LEU A 18 -4.17 7.84 25.56
N LEU A 19 -4.37 7.67 26.86
CA LEU A 19 -4.67 6.39 27.49
C LEU A 19 -6.03 5.84 27.03
N SER A 20 -7.04 6.69 26.90
CA SER A 20 -8.35 6.29 26.37
C SER A 20 -8.28 5.82 24.92
N GLN A 21 -7.43 6.45 24.09
CA GLN A 21 -7.37 6.17 22.66
C GLN A 21 -6.38 5.05 22.31
N PHE A 22 -5.23 5.03 22.98
CA PHE A 22 -4.15 4.10 22.72
C PHE A 22 -4.00 3.01 23.77
N GLY A 23 -4.69 3.05 24.91
CA GLY A 23 -4.58 2.02 25.95
C GLY A 23 -4.81 0.58 25.43
N VAL A 24 -4.30 -0.41 26.16
CA VAL A 24 -4.21 -1.83 25.71
C VAL A 24 -5.53 -2.43 25.19
N GLY A 25 -6.68 -2.02 25.73
CA GLY A 25 -8.00 -2.46 25.25
C GLY A 25 -8.44 -1.71 23.98
N ALA A 26 -8.51 -0.37 24.06
CA ALA A 26 -8.96 0.48 22.96
C ALA A 26 -8.07 0.35 21.70
N SER A 27 -6.76 0.17 21.88
CA SER A 27 -5.81 -0.03 20.78
C SER A 27 -6.11 -1.24 19.91
N LYS A 28 -6.56 -2.36 20.51
CA LYS A 28 -6.92 -3.57 19.75
C LYS A 28 -8.18 -3.36 18.91
N GLU A 29 -9.20 -2.75 19.49
CA GLU A 29 -10.46 -2.47 18.77
C GLU A 29 -10.22 -1.51 17.59
N VAL A 30 -9.48 -0.43 17.82
CA VAL A 30 -9.08 0.52 16.77
C VAL A 30 -8.26 -0.20 15.70
N GLN A 31 -7.29 -1.02 16.10
CA GLN A 31 -6.47 -1.78 15.17
C GLN A 31 -7.32 -2.69 14.28
N GLU A 32 -8.23 -3.48 14.85
CA GLU A 32 -9.09 -4.40 14.09
C GLU A 32 -10.04 -3.65 13.15
N ALA A 33 -10.62 -2.54 13.62
CA ALA A 33 -11.49 -1.69 12.82
C ALA A 33 -10.74 -1.10 11.61
N VAL A 34 -9.53 -0.56 11.82
CA VAL A 34 -8.72 0.03 10.74
C VAL A 34 -8.25 -1.04 9.77
N ILE A 35 -7.83 -2.22 10.24
CA ILE A 35 -7.46 -3.34 9.35
C ILE A 35 -8.64 -3.70 8.45
N LYS A 36 -9.82 -3.90 9.04
CA LYS A 36 -11.03 -4.26 8.29
C LYS A 36 -11.39 -3.18 7.26
N PHE A 37 -11.31 -1.92 7.64
CA PHE A 37 -11.57 -0.80 6.75
C PHE A 37 -10.58 -0.76 5.58
N CYS A 38 -9.27 -0.78 5.85
CA CYS A 38 -8.22 -0.71 4.83
C CYS A 38 -8.20 -1.94 3.91
N MET A 39 -8.55 -3.13 4.40
CA MET A 39 -8.73 -4.32 3.54
C MET A 39 -9.89 -4.16 2.55
N GLN A 40 -10.96 -3.48 2.95
CA GLN A 40 -12.10 -3.20 2.08
C GLN A 40 -11.84 -1.98 1.17
N GLN A 41 -11.07 -1.01 1.63
CA GLN A 41 -10.68 0.20 0.91
C GLN A 41 -10.02 -0.14 -0.44
N SER A 42 -9.04 -1.05 -0.46
CA SER A 42 -8.36 -1.46 -1.70
C SER A 42 -9.33 -2.08 -2.72
N LYS A 43 -10.31 -2.86 -2.27
CA LYS A 43 -11.37 -3.44 -3.11
C LYS A 43 -12.33 -2.37 -3.61
N ALA A 44 -12.73 -1.45 -2.72
CA ALA A 44 -13.62 -0.35 -3.03
C ALA A 44 -13.01 0.59 -4.09
N LEU A 45 -11.72 0.93 -3.98
CA LEU A 45 -11.02 1.77 -4.95
C LEU A 45 -10.99 1.13 -6.35
N LYS A 46 -10.65 -0.17 -6.45
CA LYS A 46 -10.68 -0.92 -7.72
C LYS A 46 -12.09 -0.98 -8.31
N PHE A 47 -13.10 -1.20 -7.47
CA PHE A 47 -14.50 -1.21 -7.88
C PHE A 47 -14.96 0.16 -8.40
N LEU A 48 -14.67 1.23 -7.66
CA LEU A 48 -15.00 2.61 -8.04
C LEU A 48 -14.37 2.97 -9.38
N GLN A 49 -13.08 2.69 -9.56
CA GLN A 49 -12.38 2.94 -10.82
C GLN A 49 -13.06 2.20 -11.99
N THR A 50 -13.34 0.91 -11.81
CA THR A 50 -13.99 0.09 -12.85
C THR A 50 -15.39 0.60 -13.18
N LYS A 51 -16.17 1.01 -12.17
CA LYS A 51 -17.53 1.54 -12.36
C LYS A 51 -17.53 2.89 -13.05
N GLN A 52 -16.67 3.82 -12.66
CA GLN A 52 -16.56 5.14 -13.32
C GLN A 52 -16.10 5.05 -14.78
N CYS A 53 -15.29 4.04 -15.12
CA CYS A 53 -14.91 3.79 -16.51
C CYS A 53 -16.07 3.25 -17.34
N LYS A 54 -16.87 2.32 -16.79
CA LYS A 54 -17.94 1.63 -17.53
C LYS A 54 -19.26 2.41 -17.58
N ASP A 55 -19.54 3.21 -16.56
CA ASP A 55 -20.82 3.89 -16.39
C ASP A 55 -20.62 5.42 -16.31
N VAL A 56 -21.02 6.09 -17.39
CA VAL A 56 -20.93 7.54 -17.53
C VAL A 56 -21.86 8.27 -16.56
N TYR A 57 -23.03 7.71 -16.28
CA TYR A 57 -23.99 8.29 -15.35
C TYR A 57 -23.46 8.25 -13.92
N PHE A 58 -22.93 7.08 -13.51
CA PHE A 58 -22.27 6.95 -12.21
C PHE A 58 -21.10 7.92 -12.05
N ARG A 59 -20.27 8.08 -13.10
CA ARG A 59 -19.17 9.06 -13.08
C ARG A 59 -19.68 10.49 -12.91
N GLY A 60 -20.78 10.86 -13.57
CA GLY A 60 -21.42 12.17 -13.44
C GLY A 60 -21.85 12.46 -12.00
N ILE A 61 -22.52 11.49 -11.34
CA ILE A 61 -22.93 11.62 -9.93
C ILE A 61 -21.71 11.84 -9.02
N ILE A 62 -20.64 11.07 -9.20
CA ILE A 62 -19.45 11.24 -8.37
C ILE A 62 -18.82 12.63 -8.58
N GLN A 63 -18.73 13.10 -9.82
CA GLN A 63 -18.21 14.43 -10.12
C GLN A 63 -19.07 15.55 -9.53
N GLU A 64 -20.39 15.39 -9.56
CA GLU A 64 -21.33 16.32 -8.93
C GLU A 64 -21.11 16.39 -7.42
N ILE A 65 -21.01 15.24 -6.74
CA ILE A 65 -20.72 15.18 -5.30
C ILE A 65 -19.35 15.78 -4.99
N GLU A 66 -18.30 15.46 -5.77
CA GLU A 66 -16.95 16.00 -5.59
C GLU A 66 -16.87 17.53 -5.80
N SER A 67 -17.82 18.11 -6.53
CA SER A 67 -17.92 19.56 -6.74
C SER A 67 -18.50 20.32 -5.54
N CYS A 68 -19.09 19.62 -4.57
CA CYS A 68 -19.66 20.22 -3.38
C CYS A 68 -18.59 20.95 -2.54
N PRO A 69 -18.86 22.18 -2.04
CA PRO A 69 -17.91 22.92 -1.20
C PRO A 69 -17.44 22.16 0.05
N GLN A 70 -18.31 21.32 0.61
CA GLN A 70 -18.03 20.48 1.79
C GLN A 70 -16.93 19.44 1.53
N CYS A 71 -16.71 19.08 0.26
CA CYS A 71 -15.64 18.16 -0.11
C CYS A 71 -14.26 18.82 -0.04
N HIS A 72 -14.16 20.15 0.11
CA HIS A 72 -12.88 20.88 0.20
C HIS A 72 -11.90 20.51 -0.94
N ARG A 73 -12.43 20.29 -2.15
CA ARG A 73 -11.69 19.82 -3.34
C ARG A 73 -11.04 18.44 -3.20
N ARG A 74 -11.46 17.62 -2.22
CA ARG A 74 -11.04 16.23 -2.08
C ARG A 74 -11.95 15.33 -2.90
N GLN A 75 -11.34 14.34 -3.56
CA GLN A 75 -12.05 13.32 -4.30
C GLN A 75 -12.49 12.18 -3.38
N LEU A 76 -13.45 11.36 -3.81
CA LEU A 76 -13.92 10.22 -3.02
C LEU A 76 -12.79 9.26 -2.62
N LYS A 77 -11.81 9.07 -3.52
CA LYS A 77 -10.63 8.25 -3.24
C LYS A 77 -9.79 8.81 -2.08
N ASP A 78 -9.70 10.13 -1.94
CA ASP A 78 -8.89 10.78 -0.90
C ASP A 78 -9.57 10.65 0.47
N PHE A 79 -10.92 10.64 0.50
CA PHE A 79 -11.67 10.32 1.72
C PHE A 79 -11.54 8.87 2.13
N LEU A 80 -11.41 7.95 1.18
CA LEU A 80 -11.14 6.56 1.50
C LEU A 80 -9.73 6.43 2.10
N GLU A 81 -8.73 7.09 1.53
CA GLU A 81 -7.34 7.05 1.99
C GLU A 81 -7.07 7.78 3.32
N SER A 82 -7.98 8.66 3.77
CA SER A 82 -7.78 9.49 4.95
C SER A 82 -7.60 8.69 6.25
N GLU A 83 -8.22 7.52 6.37
CA GLU A 83 -8.12 6.68 7.58
C GLU A 83 -6.69 6.20 7.81
N MET A 84 -6.06 5.66 6.76
CA MET A 84 -4.66 5.22 6.82
C MET A 84 -3.71 6.40 7.03
N GLN A 85 -3.98 7.54 6.39
CA GLN A 85 -3.20 8.77 6.57
C GLN A 85 -3.28 9.28 8.01
N CYS A 86 -4.48 9.26 8.61
CA CYS A 86 -4.70 9.62 10.00
C CYS A 86 -3.89 8.71 10.92
N LEU A 87 -3.94 7.38 10.70
CA LEU A 87 -3.17 6.44 11.49
C LEU A 87 -1.65 6.70 11.42
N THR A 88 -1.13 7.05 10.23
CA THR A 88 0.30 7.39 10.06
C THR A 88 0.70 8.72 10.70
N SER A 89 -0.27 9.59 10.96
CA SER A 89 -0.03 10.92 11.51
C SER A 89 0.09 10.90 13.04
N TYR A 90 -0.57 9.96 13.75
CA TYR A 90 -0.51 9.90 15.21
C TYR A 90 0.92 9.80 15.76
N PRO A 91 1.81 8.91 15.28
CA PRO A 91 3.18 8.87 15.78
C PRO A 91 3.94 10.19 15.55
N LEU A 92 3.70 10.88 14.43
CA LEU A 92 4.37 12.14 14.10
C LEU A 92 3.90 13.29 15.01
N LEU A 93 2.61 13.33 15.31
CA LEU A 93 2.04 14.31 16.22
C LEU A 93 2.54 14.08 17.65
N LEU A 94 2.57 12.83 18.09
CA LEU A 94 3.08 12.46 19.42
C LEU A 94 4.59 12.70 19.54
N ASP A 95 5.37 12.41 18.49
CA ASP A 95 6.79 12.76 18.43
C ASP A 95 7.01 14.28 18.60
N ASN A 96 6.13 15.12 18.03
CA ASN A 96 6.23 16.57 18.18
C ASN A 96 5.82 17.07 19.56
N ILE A 97 4.79 16.48 20.17
CA ILE A 97 4.36 16.84 21.53
C ILE A 97 5.44 16.44 22.55
N LEU A 98 6.00 15.23 22.42
CA LEU A 98 7.03 14.71 23.31
C LEU A 98 8.31 15.57 23.29
N LYS A 99 8.66 16.18 22.15
CA LYS A 99 9.79 17.11 22.04
C LYS A 99 9.61 18.41 22.83
N HIS A 100 8.38 18.82 23.11
CA HIS A 100 8.05 20.09 23.75
C HIS A 100 7.44 19.92 25.15
N THR A 101 7.46 18.70 25.69
CA THR A 101 6.88 18.39 27.00
C THR A 101 7.97 17.82 27.91
N ASP A 102 8.14 18.40 29.09
CA ASP A 102 9.08 17.91 30.10
C ASP A 102 8.49 16.68 30.81
N GLY A 103 8.86 15.47 30.38
CA GLY A 103 8.46 14.23 31.05
C GLY A 103 8.37 13.02 30.11
N LEU A 104 8.86 11.86 30.58
CA LEU A 104 8.79 10.59 29.84
C LEU A 104 7.45 9.85 30.00
N THR A 105 6.43 10.48 30.60
CA THR A 105 5.15 9.87 30.99
C THR A 105 4.38 9.26 29.80
N TRP A 106 4.71 9.69 28.58
CA TRP A 106 3.95 9.44 27.35
C TRP A 106 4.66 8.54 26.35
N VAL A 107 5.89 8.13 26.69
CA VAL A 107 6.73 7.29 25.82
C VAL A 107 6.03 5.96 25.52
N HIS A 108 5.28 5.43 26.48
CA HIS A 108 4.54 4.18 26.31
C HIS A 108 3.45 4.30 25.23
N GLN A 109 2.59 5.31 25.31
CA GLN A 109 1.49 5.57 24.39
C GLN A 109 2.02 5.91 22.99
N HIS A 110 3.13 6.66 22.95
CA HIS A 110 3.85 6.94 21.72
C HIS A 110 4.38 5.64 21.05
N ASN A 111 5.05 4.77 21.81
CA ASN A 111 5.52 3.48 21.29
C ASN A 111 4.36 2.59 20.85
N GLN A 112 3.26 2.59 21.61
CA GLN A 112 2.06 1.85 21.28
C GLN A 112 1.42 2.34 19.97
N SER A 113 1.39 3.65 19.71
CA SER A 113 0.94 4.20 18.42
C SER A 113 1.78 3.69 17.25
N LYS A 114 3.11 3.57 17.45
CA LYS A 114 4.03 3.03 16.45
C LYS A 114 3.80 1.53 16.25
N GLU A 115 3.58 0.77 17.32
CA GLU A 115 3.27 -0.66 17.26
C GLU A 115 1.95 -0.94 16.53
N ILE A 116 0.88 -0.19 16.84
CA ILE A 116 -0.40 -0.31 16.14
C ILE A 116 -0.20 -0.05 14.65
N LEU A 117 0.48 1.04 14.29
CA LEU A 117 0.74 1.38 12.89
C LEU A 117 1.50 0.26 12.17
N GLN A 118 2.54 -0.30 12.78
CA GLN A 118 3.31 -1.40 12.21
C GLN A 118 2.46 -2.67 12.08
N SER A 119 1.67 -2.99 13.11
CA SER A 119 0.80 -4.17 13.11
C SER A 119 -0.26 -4.08 12.01
N VAL A 120 -0.91 -2.92 11.86
CA VAL A 120 -1.86 -2.65 10.77
C VAL A 120 -1.18 -2.80 9.41
N LYS A 121 -0.03 -2.14 9.19
CA LYS A 121 0.73 -2.23 7.92
C LYS A 121 1.09 -3.68 7.58
N ASN A 122 1.59 -4.44 8.55
CA ASN A 122 1.98 -5.83 8.36
C ASN A 122 0.78 -6.72 8.03
N ARG A 123 -0.35 -6.52 8.71
CA ARG A 123 -1.60 -7.25 8.44
C ARG A 123 -2.13 -6.96 7.04
N LEU A 124 -2.11 -5.70 6.61
CA LEU A 124 -2.53 -5.31 5.26
C LEU A 124 -1.62 -5.93 4.19
N ARG A 125 -0.29 -5.86 4.38
CA ARG A 125 0.67 -6.50 3.49
C ARG A 125 0.47 -8.01 3.43
N GLN A 126 0.25 -8.66 4.56
CA GLN A 126 0.03 -10.10 4.61
C GLN A 126 -1.25 -10.50 3.87
N ALA A 127 -2.33 -9.73 4.04
CA ALA A 127 -3.58 -9.98 3.33
C ALA A 127 -3.45 -9.80 1.80
N GLU A 128 -2.70 -8.79 1.37
CA GLU A 128 -2.41 -8.58 -0.05
C GLU A 128 -1.54 -9.70 -0.63
N ASN A 129 -0.47 -10.08 0.08
CA ASN A 129 0.39 -11.18 -0.29
C ASN A 129 -0.39 -12.50 -0.40
N GLN A 130 -1.27 -12.80 0.56
CA GLN A 130 -2.12 -14.00 0.50
C GLN A 130 -3.04 -14.00 -0.72
N HIS A 131 -3.60 -12.84 -1.07
CA HIS A 131 -4.42 -12.70 -2.27
C HIS A 131 -3.59 -12.92 -3.56
N GLN A 132 -2.38 -12.38 -3.62
CA GLN A 132 -1.46 -12.60 -4.74
C GLN A 132 -1.06 -14.07 -4.86
N LEU A 133 -0.68 -14.72 -3.75
CA LEU A 133 -0.34 -16.15 -3.73
C LEU A 133 -1.50 -17.02 -4.22
N GLY A 134 -2.74 -16.67 -3.86
CA GLY A 134 -3.92 -17.34 -4.41
C GLY A 134 -4.05 -17.20 -5.92
N THR A 135 -3.67 -16.04 -6.47
CA THR A 135 -3.64 -15.80 -7.91
C THR A 135 -2.51 -16.58 -8.58
N TYR A 136 -1.32 -16.61 -7.98
CA TYR A 136 -0.18 -17.39 -8.47
C TYR A 136 -0.47 -18.88 -8.46
N GLN A 137 -1.11 -19.41 -7.43
CA GLN A 137 -1.51 -20.82 -7.38
C GLN A 137 -2.43 -21.18 -8.54
N ASN A 138 -3.35 -20.28 -8.94
CA ASN A 138 -4.24 -20.52 -10.07
C ASN A 138 -3.52 -20.46 -11.44
N TRP A 139 -2.39 -19.77 -11.52
CA TRP A 139 -1.57 -19.64 -12.74
C TRP A 139 -0.40 -20.63 -12.79
N LEU A 140 -0.07 -21.28 -11.67
CA LEU A 140 1.04 -22.20 -11.58
C LEU A 140 0.75 -23.48 -12.39
N ASP A 141 1.54 -23.73 -13.43
CA ASP A 141 1.54 -25.01 -14.14
C ASP A 141 2.56 -25.97 -13.51
N ALA A 142 2.09 -26.78 -12.55
CA ALA A 142 2.93 -27.76 -11.85
C ALA A 142 3.09 -29.10 -12.60
N ARG A 143 2.51 -29.27 -13.80
CA ARG A 143 2.49 -30.56 -14.52
C ARG A 143 3.89 -31.06 -14.86
N SER A 144 4.81 -30.16 -15.22
CA SER A 144 6.20 -30.51 -15.51
C SER A 144 6.97 -30.98 -14.27
N LEU A 145 6.57 -30.51 -13.08
CA LEU A 145 7.16 -30.90 -11.80
C LEU A 145 6.62 -32.26 -11.34
N GLN A 146 5.32 -32.49 -11.51
CA GLN A 146 4.64 -33.75 -11.19
C GLN A 146 5.13 -34.93 -12.02
N ASN A 147 5.51 -34.69 -13.28
CA ASN A 147 6.03 -35.72 -14.17
C ASN A 147 7.56 -35.89 -14.09
N SER A 148 8.25 -35.16 -13.22
CA SER A 148 9.71 -35.20 -13.11
C SER A 148 10.17 -36.35 -12.21
N SER A 149 11.11 -37.15 -12.72
CA SER A 149 11.79 -38.22 -11.96
C SER A 149 12.95 -37.70 -11.10
N HIS A 150 13.19 -36.39 -11.09
CA HIS A 150 14.32 -35.80 -10.37
C HIS A 150 14.02 -35.74 -8.86
N LEU A 151 14.91 -36.28 -8.01
CA LEU A 151 14.72 -36.36 -6.55
C LEU A 151 14.35 -35.02 -5.90
N LEU A 152 14.99 -33.93 -6.32
CA LEU A 152 14.67 -32.57 -5.82
C LEU A 152 13.30 -32.05 -6.28
N ALA A 153 12.74 -32.57 -7.37
CA ALA A 153 11.42 -32.16 -7.85
C ALA A 153 10.28 -32.86 -7.11
N VAL A 154 10.55 -34.02 -6.48
CA VAL A 154 9.58 -34.82 -5.71
C VAL A 154 9.00 -34.01 -4.55
N GLU A 155 9.83 -33.21 -3.86
CA GLU A 155 9.42 -32.36 -2.74
C GLU A 155 8.42 -31.25 -3.15
N PHE A 156 8.37 -30.90 -4.43
CA PHE A 156 7.53 -29.82 -4.95
C PHE A 156 6.32 -30.31 -5.75
N GLN A 157 6.12 -31.62 -5.92
CA GLN A 157 5.01 -32.18 -6.72
C GLN A 157 3.62 -31.79 -6.19
N ASN A 158 3.52 -31.57 -4.88
CA ASN A 158 2.30 -31.17 -4.18
C ASN A 158 2.42 -29.78 -3.52
N LEU A 159 3.27 -28.90 -4.06
CA LEU A 159 3.47 -27.57 -3.48
C LEU A 159 2.19 -26.72 -3.59
N ASP A 160 1.61 -26.34 -2.46
CA ASP A 160 0.66 -25.23 -2.37
C ASP A 160 1.40 -23.96 -1.93
N VAL A 161 1.46 -22.98 -2.82
CA VAL A 161 2.14 -21.71 -2.55
C VAL A 161 1.37 -20.89 -1.51
N LYS A 162 0.08 -21.19 -1.27
CA LYS A 162 -0.75 -20.50 -0.25
C LYS A 162 -0.34 -20.83 1.18
N ASP A 163 0.31 -21.98 1.40
CA ASP A 163 0.81 -22.38 2.72
C ASP A 163 2.10 -21.63 3.10
N HIS A 164 2.63 -20.83 2.18
CA HIS A 164 3.89 -20.12 2.34
C HIS A 164 3.67 -18.60 2.46
N GLN A 165 4.66 -17.90 3.01
CA GLN A 165 4.65 -16.44 3.10
C GLN A 165 5.47 -15.83 1.96
N LEU A 166 4.83 -14.99 1.15
CA LEU A 166 5.54 -14.18 0.15
C LEU A 166 6.37 -13.11 0.86
N ILE A 167 7.70 -13.17 0.71
CA ILE A 167 8.63 -12.20 1.30
C ILE A 167 8.95 -11.09 0.28
N HIS A 168 9.34 -11.49 -0.93
CA HIS A 168 9.74 -10.59 -2.01
C HIS A 168 9.29 -11.13 -3.38
N GLU A 169 8.96 -10.22 -4.27
CA GLU A 169 8.70 -10.49 -5.68
C GLU A 169 9.39 -9.43 -6.56
N GLY A 170 9.79 -9.82 -7.77
CA GLY A 170 10.42 -8.90 -8.71
C GLY A 170 10.83 -9.60 -10.02
N PRO A 171 10.89 -8.86 -11.14
CA PRO A 171 11.32 -9.41 -12.42
C PRO A 171 12.81 -9.76 -12.38
N LEU A 172 13.16 -10.98 -12.77
CA LEU A 172 14.53 -11.46 -12.88
C LEU A 172 14.80 -12.03 -14.26
N LYS A 173 16.03 -11.84 -14.75
CA LYS A 173 16.52 -12.46 -15.97
C LYS A 173 17.43 -13.64 -15.62
N LEU A 174 16.95 -14.86 -15.85
CA LEU A 174 17.73 -16.07 -15.65
C LEU A 174 18.57 -16.36 -16.91
N CYS A 175 19.90 -16.23 -16.81
CA CYS A 175 20.83 -16.50 -17.91
C CYS A 175 21.34 -17.94 -17.86
N ILE A 176 20.62 -18.86 -18.51
CA ILE A 176 20.99 -20.29 -18.56
C ILE A 176 21.98 -20.51 -19.72
N SER A 177 23.26 -20.20 -19.49
CA SER A 177 24.42 -20.33 -20.41
C SER A 177 24.43 -19.40 -21.66
N LYS A 178 25.63 -19.05 -22.15
CA LYS A 178 25.83 -18.38 -23.45
C LYS A 178 25.67 -19.41 -24.58
N LEU A 179 24.43 -19.80 -24.89
CA LEU A 179 24.18 -20.57 -26.11
C LEU A 179 24.51 -19.70 -27.33
N LYS A 180 25.54 -20.13 -28.06
CA LYS A 180 26.01 -19.58 -29.34
C LYS A 180 24.79 -19.37 -30.25
N THR A 181 24.49 -18.13 -30.58
CA THR A 181 23.48 -17.77 -31.57
C THR A 181 23.91 -18.31 -32.93
N MET A 182 23.46 -19.51 -33.30
CA MET A 182 23.36 -19.90 -34.71
C MET A 182 22.12 -19.16 -35.23
N GLY A 183 22.36 -18.03 -35.90
CA GLY A 183 21.27 -17.24 -36.47
C GLY A 183 20.56 -17.96 -37.62
N PRO A 184 19.36 -17.51 -37.97
CA PRO A 184 18.96 -17.38 -39.34
C PRO A 184 18.99 -15.89 -39.70
N SER A 185 19.76 -15.59 -40.74
CA SER A 185 19.69 -14.38 -41.54
C SER A 185 18.25 -14.06 -41.94
N HIS A 186 17.76 -12.87 -41.61
CA HIS A 186 17.23 -11.94 -42.62
C HIS A 186 16.95 -10.55 -42.01
N PRO A 187 17.23 -9.45 -42.73
CA PRO A 187 17.04 -8.10 -42.25
C PRO A 187 15.63 -7.60 -42.63
N ALA A 188 14.93 -6.98 -41.67
CA ALA A 188 13.77 -6.14 -41.95
C ALA A 188 14.00 -4.81 -41.21
N SER A 189 14.51 -3.81 -41.92
CA SER A 189 13.73 -2.79 -42.60
C SER A 189 13.55 -1.58 -41.70
N GLN A 190 14.49 -0.64 -41.85
CA GLN A 190 14.35 0.74 -41.39
C GLN A 190 13.32 1.45 -42.26
N ARG A 191 12.38 2.17 -41.64
CA ARG A 191 11.83 3.43 -42.20
C ARG A 191 11.33 4.38 -41.11
N PRO A 192 11.28 5.70 -41.42
CA PRO A 192 11.72 6.75 -40.51
C PRO A 192 10.59 7.68 -40.07
N GLY A 193 10.84 8.49 -39.03
CA GLY A 193 9.93 9.53 -38.55
C GLY A 193 10.67 10.71 -37.91
N HIS A 194 10.73 11.80 -38.66
CA HIS A 194 11.04 13.21 -38.36
C HIS A 194 11.11 13.70 -36.88
N VAL A 195 12.27 14.33 -36.52
CA VAL A 195 12.54 15.74 -36.03
C VAL A 195 11.45 16.40 -35.15
N PRO A 196 11.74 17.09 -34.01
CA PRO A 196 12.51 18.35 -34.07
C PRO A 196 13.42 18.84 -32.93
N GLU A 197 14.30 19.76 -33.36
CA GLU A 197 14.77 21.01 -32.73
C GLU A 197 15.79 21.05 -31.57
N ALA A 198 16.96 21.59 -31.95
CA ALA A 198 17.57 22.84 -31.45
C ALA A 198 18.06 22.97 -30.00
N LYS A 199 19.40 23.15 -29.90
CA LYS A 199 20.20 24.13 -29.12
C LYS A 199 21.56 23.45 -28.84
N GLY A 200 22.75 23.94 -29.22
CA GLY A 200 23.22 25.32 -29.35
C GLY A 200 24.02 25.71 -28.11
N ALA A 201 25.34 25.43 -28.09
CA ALA A 201 26.42 26.05 -27.28
C ALA A 201 27.69 25.18 -27.48
N VAL A 202 28.65 25.52 -28.35
CA VAL A 202 29.71 26.53 -28.23
C VAL A 202 30.49 26.42 -26.91
N ALA A 203 31.70 25.83 -26.97
CA ALA A 203 32.88 26.27 -26.23
C ALA A 203 34.13 25.60 -26.84
N ALA A 204 34.92 26.40 -27.55
CA ALA A 204 36.32 26.14 -27.86
C ALA A 204 37.11 27.37 -27.43
N ALA A 205 38.25 27.10 -26.77
CA ALA A 205 39.27 28.04 -26.29
C ALA A 205 38.88 28.97 -25.13
#